data_AF-A0A383SA26-F1
#
_entry.id   AF-A0A383SA26-F1
#
_cell.length_a   1.000
_cell.length_b   1.000
_cell.length_c   1.000
_cell.angle_alpha   90.00
_cell.angle_beta   90.00
_cell.angle_gamma   90.00
#
_symmetry.space_group_name_H-M   'P 1'
#
loop_
_entity.id
_entity.type
_entity.pdbx_description
1 polymer ?
#
loop_
_entity_poly.entity_id
_entity_poly.type
_entity_poly.pdbx_seq_one_letter_code
_entity_poly.pdbx_strand_id
1 'polypeptide(L)'
;MSEDDKYTYPGSGGVLINSESIREAARLDAVMNDYASVAMAGLRAEPVPPKPGYEYLRHVHTRMFEQIVPGIAGRLRDVNVQAIGTGVAYARPEYIQDSLSQLFDRLDREDYLAGLDAETFATRFADRWGDLTAIHPYRDGNTRSHASHWALASARKSTLQVNWSSSKQRRRHDR
;
A
#
# COMPACT_ATOMS: atom_id res chain seq x y z
N MET A 1 15.54 7.12 13.02
CA MET A 1 14.17 7.55 13.35
C MET A 1 13.67 8.35 12.17
N SER A 2 12.42 8.18 11.75
CA SER A 2 11.82 9.07 10.74
C SER A 2 11.74 10.49 11.28
N GLU A 3 11.95 11.47 10.42
CA GLU A 3 11.70 12.87 10.77
C GLU A 3 10.19 13.12 10.88
N ASP A 4 9.80 14.01 11.78
CA ASP A 4 8.42 14.46 11.88
C ASP A 4 8.06 15.29 10.65
N ASP A 5 6.82 15.16 10.21
CA ASP A 5 6.20 15.98 9.19
C ASP A 5 4.78 16.42 9.63
N LYS A 6 4.07 17.09 8.74
CA LYS A 6 2.72 17.64 9.03
C LYS A 6 1.65 16.57 9.34
N TYR A 7 1.91 15.30 9.04
CA TYR A 7 1.02 14.19 9.31
C TYR A 7 1.33 13.51 10.66
N THR A 8 2.38 13.93 11.35
CA THR A 8 2.87 13.27 12.57
C THR A 8 2.78 14.18 13.79
N TYR A 9 2.74 13.60 14.98
CA TYR A 9 2.84 14.37 16.21
C TYR A 9 4.24 15.02 16.33
N PRO A 10 4.33 16.32 16.67
CA PRO A 10 5.63 16.95 16.91
C PRO A 10 6.40 16.28 18.04
N GLY A 11 7.70 16.04 17.81
CA GLY A 11 8.61 15.38 18.75
C GLY A 11 8.40 13.87 18.88
N SER A 12 7.61 13.24 18.01
CA SER A 12 7.27 11.81 18.12
C SER A 12 8.21 10.88 17.38
N GLY A 13 9.07 11.41 16.50
CA GLY A 13 9.94 10.60 15.65
C GLY A 13 9.18 9.94 14.50
N GLY A 14 8.13 10.57 14.01
CA GLY A 14 7.36 10.20 12.82
C GLY A 14 6.05 9.43 13.10
N VAL A 15 5.50 9.48 14.31
CA VAL A 15 4.23 8.82 14.64
C VAL A 15 3.05 9.61 14.10
N LEU A 16 2.23 8.98 13.25
CA LEU A 16 1.10 9.64 12.60
C LEU A 16 0.07 10.14 13.60
N ILE A 17 -0.51 11.30 13.29
CA ILE A 17 -1.72 11.79 13.96
C ILE A 17 -2.86 10.81 13.65
N ASN A 18 -3.47 10.28 14.71
CA ASN A 18 -4.46 9.20 14.65
C ASN A 18 -5.61 9.48 15.62
N SER A 19 -6.78 8.89 15.35
CA SER A 19 -8.02 9.10 16.11
C SER A 19 -7.95 8.60 17.56
N GLU A 20 -7.03 7.69 17.87
CA GLU A 20 -6.83 7.11 19.20
C GLU A 20 -5.73 7.81 20.02
N SER A 21 -5.14 8.89 19.51
CA SER A 21 -4.06 9.65 20.19
C SER A 21 -2.84 8.80 20.58
N ILE A 22 -2.58 7.70 19.85
CA ILE A 22 -1.43 6.82 20.09
C ILE A 22 -0.14 7.52 19.67
N ARG A 23 0.86 7.56 20.55
CA ARG A 23 2.17 8.23 20.32
C ARG A 23 3.35 7.27 20.27
N GLU A 24 3.11 5.98 20.43
CA GLU A 24 4.14 4.94 20.34
C GLU A 24 4.03 4.26 18.97
N ALA A 25 5.12 4.31 18.18
CA ALA A 25 5.12 3.81 16.80
C ALA A 25 4.73 2.33 16.69
N ALA A 26 5.26 1.47 17.58
CA ALA A 26 4.97 0.04 17.55
C ALA A 26 3.49 -0.25 17.87
N ARG A 27 2.93 0.46 18.86
CA ARG A 27 1.50 0.36 19.20
C ARG A 27 0.61 0.85 18.06
N LEU A 28 0.95 1.97 17.43
CA LEU A 28 0.17 2.49 16.31
C LEU A 28 0.18 1.51 15.13
N ASP A 29 1.33 0.93 14.80
CA ASP A 29 1.40 -0.06 13.72
C ASP A 29 0.56 -1.31 14.01
N ALA A 30 0.58 -1.81 15.26
CA ALA A 30 -0.27 -2.92 15.68
C ALA A 30 -1.77 -2.59 15.52
N VAL A 31 -2.20 -1.44 16.02
CA VAL A 31 -3.60 -1.00 15.89
C VAL A 31 -3.99 -0.80 14.42
N MET A 32 -3.14 -0.18 13.60
CA MET A 32 -3.39 -0.04 12.16
C MET A 32 -3.52 -1.41 11.46
N ASN A 33 -2.78 -2.44 11.89
CA ASN A 33 -2.94 -3.80 11.38
C ASN A 33 -4.27 -4.43 11.76
N ASP A 34 -4.79 -4.16 12.96
CA ASP A 34 -6.11 -4.64 13.39
C ASP A 34 -7.23 -4.01 12.54
N TYR A 35 -7.20 -2.68 12.37
CA TYR A 35 -8.16 -1.97 11.48
C TYR A 35 -8.07 -2.47 10.03
N ALA A 36 -6.86 -2.62 9.49
CA ALA A 36 -6.69 -3.13 8.13
C ALA A 36 -7.22 -4.57 7.96
N SER A 37 -7.06 -5.41 8.99
CA SER A 37 -7.56 -6.79 9.00
C SER A 37 -9.10 -6.84 8.99
N VAL A 38 -9.75 -6.02 9.81
CA VAL A 38 -11.22 -5.88 9.83
C VAL A 38 -11.72 -5.32 8.49
N ALA A 39 -11.08 -4.28 7.97
CA ALA A 39 -11.44 -3.69 6.69
C ALA A 39 -11.31 -4.70 5.53
N MET A 40 -10.28 -5.55 5.54
CA MET A 40 -10.09 -6.58 4.52
C MET A 40 -11.23 -7.62 4.54
N ALA A 41 -11.75 -7.98 5.71
CA ALA A 41 -12.92 -8.85 5.80
C ALA A 41 -14.16 -8.23 5.13
N GLY A 42 -14.38 -6.93 5.34
CA GLY A 42 -15.45 -6.17 4.66
C GLY A 42 -15.24 -6.08 3.15
N LEU A 43 -14.03 -5.71 2.70
CA LEU A 43 -13.67 -5.58 1.29
C LEU A 43 -13.87 -6.88 0.50
N ARG A 44 -13.68 -8.05 1.12
CA ARG A 44 -13.94 -9.36 0.48
C ARG A 44 -15.41 -9.60 0.15
N ALA A 45 -16.33 -8.94 0.88
CA ALA A 45 -17.77 -9.00 0.60
C ALA A 45 -18.21 -7.96 -0.43
N GLU A 46 -17.37 -6.97 -0.74
CA GLU A 46 -17.66 -5.92 -1.71
C GLU A 46 -17.40 -6.41 -3.16
N PRO A 47 -18.20 -5.94 -4.14
CA PRO A 47 -17.91 -6.22 -5.53
C PRO A 47 -16.63 -5.51 -5.98
N VAL A 48 -15.67 -6.26 -6.50
CA VAL A 48 -14.48 -5.70 -7.17
C VAL A 48 -14.92 -5.08 -8.51
N PRO A 49 -14.50 -3.85 -8.84
CA PRO A 49 -14.84 -3.24 -10.12
C PRO A 49 -14.23 -4.03 -11.30
N PRO A 50 -14.86 -4.01 -12.49
CA PRO A 50 -14.31 -4.69 -13.67
C PRO A 50 -12.89 -4.26 -14.04
N LYS A 51 -12.57 -2.99 -13.77
CA LYS A 51 -11.24 -2.39 -13.91
C LYS A 51 -10.75 -1.93 -12.53
N PRO A 52 -10.02 -2.77 -11.79
CA PRO A 52 -9.50 -2.42 -10.46
C PRO A 52 -8.26 -1.53 -10.55
N GLY A 53 -8.43 -0.32 -11.11
CA GLY A 53 -7.37 0.67 -11.28
C GLY A 53 -6.99 1.42 -10.00
N TYR A 54 -6.34 2.57 -10.15
CA TYR A 54 -5.90 3.42 -9.03
C TYR A 54 -7.05 3.78 -8.07
N GLU A 55 -8.23 4.15 -8.58
CA GLU A 55 -9.37 4.48 -7.71
C GLU A 55 -9.77 3.32 -6.80
N TYR A 56 -9.60 2.07 -7.25
CA TYR A 56 -9.86 0.92 -6.41
C TYR A 56 -8.77 0.74 -5.35
N LEU A 57 -7.50 0.97 -5.69
CA LEU A 57 -6.43 1.01 -4.69
C LEU A 57 -6.68 2.11 -3.63
N ARG A 58 -7.14 3.29 -4.07
CA ARG A 58 -7.52 4.41 -3.19
C ARG A 58 -8.69 4.04 -2.28
N HIS A 59 -9.70 3.36 -2.82
CA HIS A 59 -10.82 2.82 -2.04
C HIS A 59 -10.32 1.84 -0.98
N VAL A 60 -9.52 0.83 -1.36
CA VAL A 60 -8.94 -0.15 -0.42
C VAL A 60 -8.15 0.56 0.70
N HIS A 61 -7.28 1.49 0.35
CA HIS A 61 -6.52 2.26 1.34
C HIS A 61 -7.42 3.09 2.26
N THR A 62 -8.46 3.71 1.71
CA THR A 62 -9.42 4.50 2.51
C THR A 62 -10.12 3.60 3.53
N ARG A 63 -10.68 2.47 3.08
CA ARG A 63 -11.40 1.51 3.93
C ARG A 63 -10.54 0.97 5.07
N MET A 64 -9.25 0.78 4.82
CA MET A 64 -8.30 0.29 5.83
C MET A 64 -7.97 1.31 6.92
N PHE A 65 -7.93 2.60 6.58
CA PHE A 65 -7.24 3.58 7.40
C PHE A 65 -8.08 4.81 7.77
N GLU A 66 -9.27 4.98 7.21
CA GLU A 66 -10.14 6.14 7.49
C GLU A 66 -10.53 6.26 8.96
N GLN A 67 -10.71 5.13 9.66
CA GLN A 67 -11.12 5.14 11.07
C GLN A 67 -9.96 5.47 12.03
N ILE A 68 -8.72 5.05 11.70
CA ILE A 68 -7.56 5.21 12.59
C ILE A 68 -6.68 6.40 12.23
N VAL A 69 -6.38 6.64 10.94
CA VAL A 69 -5.54 7.75 10.46
C VAL A 69 -6.26 8.56 9.36
N PRO A 70 -7.42 9.20 9.68
CA PRO A 70 -8.26 9.90 8.70
C PRO A 70 -7.53 11.01 7.92
N GLY A 71 -6.48 11.60 8.50
CA GLY A 71 -5.69 12.66 7.87
C GLY A 71 -4.98 12.25 6.58
N ILE A 72 -4.68 10.95 6.41
CA ILE A 72 -3.95 10.40 5.25
C ILE A 72 -4.73 9.35 4.45
N ALA A 73 -5.85 8.86 4.97
CA ALA A 73 -6.60 7.77 4.35
C ALA A 73 -7.05 8.12 2.92
N GLY A 74 -6.55 7.37 1.94
CA GLY A 74 -6.89 7.54 0.52
C GLY A 74 -6.30 8.80 -0.12
N ARG A 75 -5.41 9.51 0.57
CA ARG A 75 -4.81 10.76 0.09
C ARG A 75 -3.38 10.51 -0.36
N LEU A 76 -3.06 10.96 -1.57
CA LEU A 76 -1.67 10.98 -2.02
C LEU A 76 -0.85 11.84 -1.06
N ARG A 77 0.36 11.38 -0.73
CA ARG A 77 1.28 12.18 0.08
C ARG A 77 1.77 13.37 -0.75
N ASP A 78 1.95 14.50 -0.06
CA ASP A 78 2.56 15.70 -0.62
C ASP A 78 3.89 16.06 0.08
N VAL A 79 4.47 15.07 0.77
CA VAL A 79 5.78 15.12 1.40
C VAL A 79 6.70 14.06 0.82
N ASN A 80 8.00 14.34 0.81
CA ASN A 80 9.01 13.35 0.43
C ASN A 80 9.13 12.29 1.52
N VAL A 81 9.21 11.02 1.11
CA VAL A 81 9.47 9.90 2.01
C VAL A 81 10.52 8.99 1.39
N GLN A 82 11.23 8.24 2.23
CA GLN A 82 12.29 7.33 1.82
C GLN A 82 12.10 5.97 2.47
N ALA A 83 12.63 4.94 1.81
CA ALA A 83 12.63 3.59 2.35
C ALA A 83 13.44 3.55 3.66
N ILE A 84 12.77 3.09 4.72
CA ILE A 84 13.37 3.00 6.06
C ILE A 84 14.59 2.07 5.99
N GLY A 85 15.73 2.56 6.49
CA GLY A 85 16.97 1.79 6.61
C GLY A 85 17.84 1.72 5.35
N THR A 86 17.40 2.26 4.21
CA THR A 86 18.21 2.28 2.98
C THR A 86 18.52 3.68 2.47
N GLY A 87 17.73 4.69 2.86
CA GLY A 87 17.87 6.06 2.36
C GLY A 87 17.44 6.21 0.89
N VAL A 88 16.89 5.17 0.28
CA VAL A 88 16.39 5.23 -1.10
C VAL A 88 15.11 6.06 -1.12
N ALA A 89 15.13 7.18 -1.82
CA ALA A 89 13.97 8.04 -1.99
C ALA A 89 12.90 7.35 -2.85
N TYR A 90 11.63 7.49 -2.45
CA TYR A 90 10.49 7.16 -3.29
C TYR A 90 10.20 8.31 -4.27
N ALA A 91 9.22 8.13 -5.16
CA ALA A 91 8.82 9.16 -6.12
C ALA A 91 8.56 10.52 -5.45
N ARG A 92 8.94 11.62 -6.09
CA ARG A 92 8.58 12.95 -5.59
C ARG A 92 7.07 13.16 -5.71
N PRO A 93 6.41 13.85 -4.75
CA PRO A 93 4.96 14.04 -4.74
C PRO A 93 4.34 14.48 -6.07
N GLU A 94 4.98 15.42 -6.76
CA GLU A 94 4.51 15.98 -8.01
C GLU A 94 4.40 14.95 -9.15
N TYR A 95 5.06 13.80 -9.04
CA TYR A 95 5.01 12.73 -10.04
C TYR A 95 4.14 11.54 -9.65
N ILE A 96 3.58 11.52 -8.43
CA ILE A 96 2.85 10.35 -7.93
C ILE A 96 1.63 10.06 -8.82
N GLN A 97 0.81 11.08 -9.08
CA GLN A 97 -0.43 10.92 -9.87
C GLN A 97 -0.12 10.37 -11.27
N ASP A 98 0.80 11.00 -11.99
CA ASP A 98 1.17 10.60 -13.35
C ASP A 98 1.78 9.19 -13.38
N SER A 99 2.60 8.84 -12.38
CA SER A 99 3.20 7.51 -12.29
C SER A 99 2.17 6.42 -12.00
N LEU A 100 1.17 6.70 -11.15
CA LEU A 100 0.06 5.79 -10.90
C LEU A 100 -0.77 5.57 -12.16
N SER A 101 -1.11 6.65 -12.88
CA SER A 101 -1.81 6.55 -14.16
C SER A 101 -1.05 5.67 -15.14
N GLN A 102 0.24 5.91 -15.33
CA GLN A 102 1.06 5.09 -16.23
C GLN A 102 1.12 3.61 -15.84
N LEU A 103 1.25 3.31 -14.54
CA LEU A 103 1.27 1.94 -14.03
C LEU A 103 -0.07 1.24 -14.26
N PHE A 104 -1.18 1.87 -13.87
CA PHE A 104 -2.50 1.25 -13.98
C PHE A 104 -3.00 1.16 -15.43
N ASP A 105 -2.61 2.09 -16.31
CA ASP A 105 -2.85 1.98 -17.75
C ASP A 105 -2.06 0.82 -18.38
N ARG A 106 -0.87 0.52 -17.84
CA ARG A 106 -0.10 -0.65 -18.26
C ARG A 106 -0.74 -1.95 -17.78
N LEU A 107 -1.24 -1.98 -16.54
CA LEU A 107 -1.97 -3.12 -15.99
C LEU A 107 -3.27 -3.41 -16.76
N ASP A 108 -4.03 -2.38 -17.12
CA ASP A 108 -5.27 -2.54 -17.90
C ASP A 108 -4.99 -3.16 -19.28
N ARG A 109 -3.90 -2.73 -19.95
CA ARG A 109 -3.47 -3.30 -21.24
C ARG A 109 -2.97 -4.73 -21.16
N GLU A 110 -2.52 -5.17 -20.00
CA GLU A 110 -2.08 -6.54 -19.74
C GLU A 110 -3.18 -7.40 -19.10
N ASP A 111 -4.44 -6.95 -19.15
CA ASP A 111 -5.61 -7.57 -18.51
C ASP A 111 -5.34 -7.97 -17.05
N TYR A 112 -4.63 -7.11 -16.32
CA TYR A 112 -4.23 -7.33 -14.93
C TYR A 112 -3.49 -8.68 -14.71
N LEU A 113 -2.65 -9.06 -15.68
CA LEU A 113 -1.84 -10.28 -15.66
C LEU A 113 -2.68 -11.58 -15.67
N ALA A 114 -3.91 -11.51 -16.16
CA ALA A 114 -4.78 -12.68 -16.34
C ALA A 114 -4.21 -13.67 -17.37
N GLY A 115 -4.49 -14.96 -17.15
CA GLY A 115 -4.20 -16.02 -18.14
C GLY A 115 -2.72 -16.35 -18.38
N LEU A 116 -1.80 -15.78 -17.60
CA LEU A 116 -0.36 -16.07 -17.69
C LEU A 116 0.00 -17.38 -16.98
N ASP A 117 1.05 -18.05 -17.46
CA ASP A 117 1.69 -19.14 -16.72
C ASP A 117 2.41 -18.61 -15.46
N ALA A 118 2.79 -19.50 -14.56
CA ALA A 118 3.34 -19.13 -13.25
C ALA A 118 4.65 -18.33 -13.32
N GLU A 119 5.54 -18.65 -14.26
CA GLU A 119 6.84 -17.99 -14.39
C GLU A 119 6.68 -16.58 -14.96
N THR A 120 5.88 -16.46 -16.03
CA THR A 120 5.57 -15.16 -16.63
C THR A 120 4.80 -14.27 -15.66
N PHE A 121 3.81 -14.84 -14.94
CA PHE A 121 3.07 -14.12 -13.90
C PHE A 121 4.00 -13.60 -12.81
N ALA A 122 4.87 -14.45 -12.25
CA ALA A 122 5.77 -14.06 -11.16
C ALA A 122 6.69 -12.91 -11.58
N THR A 123 7.26 -12.98 -12.78
CA THR A 123 8.14 -11.95 -13.33
C THR A 123 7.39 -10.63 -13.52
N ARG A 124 6.24 -10.65 -14.21
CA ARG A 124 5.45 -9.44 -14.46
C ARG A 124 4.89 -8.84 -13.18
N PHE A 125 4.44 -9.68 -12.25
CA PHE A 125 3.96 -9.25 -10.95
C PHE A 125 5.07 -8.57 -10.15
N ALA A 126 6.27 -9.14 -10.12
CA ALA A 126 7.42 -8.53 -9.45
C ALA A 126 7.75 -7.14 -10.02
N ASP A 127 7.71 -6.98 -11.34
CA ASP A 127 7.91 -5.67 -12.00
C ASP A 127 6.85 -4.66 -11.55
N ARG A 128 5.55 -5.03 -11.58
CA ARG A 128 4.47 -4.08 -11.22
C ARG A 128 4.37 -3.79 -9.74
N TRP A 129 4.70 -4.77 -8.91
CA TRP A 129 4.86 -4.57 -7.49
C TRP A 129 6.03 -3.62 -7.20
N GLY A 130 7.14 -3.79 -7.91
CA GLY A 130 8.30 -2.90 -7.86
C GLY A 130 7.96 -1.46 -8.25
N ASP A 131 7.32 -1.27 -9.40
CA ASP A 131 6.84 0.03 -9.88
C ASP A 131 5.96 0.72 -8.81
N LEU A 132 4.94 0.01 -8.29
CA LEU A 132 4.04 0.57 -7.29
C LEU A 132 4.74 0.88 -5.96
N THR A 133 5.71 0.05 -5.57
CA THR A 133 6.53 0.26 -4.37
C THR A 133 7.42 1.49 -4.51
N ALA A 134 7.98 1.74 -5.70
CA ALA A 134 8.79 2.92 -5.99
C ALA A 134 7.96 4.21 -6.02
N ILE A 135 6.72 4.15 -6.52
CA ILE A 135 5.76 5.25 -6.47
C ILE A 135 5.44 5.62 -5.02
N HIS A 136 5.15 4.61 -4.19
CA HIS A 136 4.84 4.77 -2.76
C HIS A 136 3.81 5.88 -2.50
N PRO A 137 2.58 5.74 -3.03
CA PRO A 137 1.67 6.88 -3.22
C PRO A 137 1.13 7.50 -1.92
N TYR A 138 1.06 6.73 -0.83
CA TYR A 138 0.48 7.18 0.44
C TYR A 138 1.57 7.48 1.47
N ARG A 139 1.21 8.21 2.53
CA ARG A 139 2.13 8.54 3.63
C ARG A 139 2.53 7.32 4.47
N ASP A 140 1.62 6.38 4.64
CA ASP A 140 1.81 5.06 5.25
C ASP A 140 0.74 4.13 4.67
N GLY A 141 0.76 2.83 4.98
CA GLY A 141 -0.27 1.89 4.54
C GLY A 141 -0.06 1.33 3.14
N ASN A 142 1.03 1.72 2.46
CA ASN A 142 1.35 1.31 1.08
C ASN A 142 1.38 -0.23 0.93
N THR A 143 2.28 -0.94 1.61
CA THR A 143 2.39 -2.41 1.46
C THR A 143 1.06 -3.14 1.75
N ARG A 144 0.34 -2.73 2.80
CA ARG A 144 -0.93 -3.33 3.22
C ARG A 144 -2.04 -3.13 2.16
N SER A 145 -2.18 -1.90 1.67
CA SER A 145 -3.16 -1.57 0.64
C SER A 145 -2.80 -2.18 -0.72
N HIS A 146 -1.52 -2.19 -1.10
CA HIS A 146 -1.04 -2.81 -2.34
C HIS A 146 -1.31 -4.32 -2.35
N ALA A 147 -0.92 -5.04 -1.29
CA ALA A 147 -1.13 -6.49 -1.19
C ALA A 147 -2.62 -6.85 -1.24
N SER A 148 -3.46 -6.05 -0.58
CA SER A 148 -4.90 -6.28 -0.51
C SER A 148 -5.61 -5.95 -1.82
N HIS A 149 -5.25 -4.84 -2.45
CA HIS A 149 -5.70 -4.51 -3.81
C HIS A 149 -5.37 -5.65 -4.77
N TRP A 150 -4.12 -6.13 -4.76
CA TRP A 150 -3.69 -7.23 -5.61
C TRP A 150 -4.46 -8.52 -5.33
N ALA A 151 -4.63 -8.90 -4.07
CA ALA A 151 -5.37 -10.10 -3.69
C ALA A 151 -6.84 -10.05 -4.15
N LEU A 152 -7.49 -8.89 -4.05
CA LEU A 152 -8.88 -8.70 -4.48
C LEU A 152 -9.00 -8.64 -6.01
N ALA A 153 -8.09 -7.93 -6.67
CA ALA A 153 -8.09 -7.77 -8.13
C ALA A 153 -7.77 -9.08 -8.87
N SER A 154 -6.76 -9.84 -8.39
CA SER A 154 -6.33 -11.08 -9.04
C SER A 154 -7.32 -12.22 -8.83
N ALA A 155 -8.05 -12.27 -7.70
CA ALA A 155 -9.02 -13.32 -7.43
C ALA A 155 -10.13 -13.46 -8.50
N ARG A 156 -10.38 -12.42 -9.30
CA ARG A 156 -11.35 -12.46 -10.41
C ARG A 156 -10.72 -12.72 -11.78
N LYS A 157 -9.41 -12.54 -11.92
CA LYS A 157 -8.72 -12.40 -13.21
C LYS A 157 -7.63 -13.45 -13.43
N SER A 158 -6.99 -13.91 -12.36
CA SER A 158 -5.92 -14.90 -12.40
C SER A 158 -6.30 -16.14 -11.59
N THR A 159 -5.97 -17.32 -12.13
CA THR A 159 -6.04 -18.58 -11.39
C THR A 159 -4.86 -18.74 -10.41
N LEU A 160 -3.83 -17.90 -10.54
CA LEU A 160 -2.68 -17.85 -9.67
C LEU A 160 -2.87 -16.78 -8.60
N GLN A 161 -2.78 -17.19 -7.34
CA GLN A 161 -2.91 -16.29 -6.19
C GLN A 161 -1.59 -16.18 -5.43
N VAL A 162 -1.24 -14.95 -5.05
CA VAL A 162 -0.11 -14.69 -4.16
C VAL A 162 -0.56 -14.92 -2.73
N ASN A 163 0.06 -15.89 -2.06
CA ASN A 163 -0.19 -16.12 -0.64
C ASN A 163 0.72 -15.20 0.20
N TRP A 164 0.11 -14.19 0.83
CA TRP A 164 0.79 -13.22 1.68
C TRP A 164 0.99 -13.68 3.12
N SER A 165 0.41 -14.82 3.55
CA SER A 165 0.43 -15.28 4.95
C SER A 165 1.78 -15.83 5.42
N SER A 166 2.73 -16.08 4.51
CA SER A 166 4.05 -16.64 4.80
C SER A 166 5.18 -15.61 4.73
N SER A 167 4.88 -14.36 4.37
CA SER A 167 5.87 -13.29 4.21
C SER A 167 6.34 -12.76 5.58
N LYS A 168 7.32 -13.43 6.20
CA LYS A 168 8.02 -12.86 7.36
C LYS A 168 8.85 -11.67 6.88
N GLN A 169 8.47 -10.46 7.31
CA GLN A 169 9.33 -9.29 7.19
C GLN A 169 10.54 -9.52 8.11
N ARG A 170 11.64 -10.08 7.55
CA ARG A 170 12.90 -10.19 8.27
C ARG A 170 13.40 -8.76 8.53
N ARG A 171 13.23 -8.28 9.76
CA ARG A 171 14.02 -7.14 10.26
C ARG A 171 15.48 -7.58 10.19
N ARG A 172 16.25 -7.05 9.23
CA ARG A 172 17.70 -7.12 9.29
C ARG A 172 18.09 -6.23 10.47
N HIS A 173 18.32 -6.85 11.63
CA HIS A 173 19.17 -6.23 12.63
C HIS A 173 20.56 -6.15 12.00
N ASP A 174 21.00 -4.93 11.73
CA ASP A 174 22.37 -4.65 11.40
C ASP A 174 23.26 -4.87 12.63
N ARG A 175 24.51 -5.16 12.28
CA ARG A 175 25.66 -5.55 13.09
C ARG A 175 26.07 -4.47 14.08
#